data_AF-A0A536AIS7-F1
#
_entry.id   AF-A0A536AIS7-F1
#
_cell.length_a   1.000
_cell.length_b   1.000
_cell.length_c   1.000
_cell.angle_alpha   90.00
_cell.angle_beta   90.00
_cell.angle_gamma   90.00
#
_symmetry.space_group_name_H-M   'P 1'
#
loop_
_entity.id
_entity.type
_entity.pdbx_description
1 polymer ?
#
loop_
_entity_poly.entity_id
_entity_poly.type
_entity_poly.pdbx_seq_one_letter_code
_entity_poly.pdbx_strand_id
1 'polypeptide(L)'
;MKPLSERLNDRLERRDRRSWEDGEAQDWLHATDRDREVDELVTLARRLQSTSHLQANPDFASQLERRMLIHHAALSRKQPAHRWFFPRLWRMNPAPAIALGFCLLVLLLSTSMLVVAASITNPANPLYVLKRWEQHVQVSLSNSPTPQAELDLQYARERLHTLASLTNPAHDDAYRQALADLDKQMNDATRAISALSVVPERNRLRNELSSFEAEERHTLRTFLPQLDVPDRLVTTDELGRLGDIVPRLLSVEIVLSVRSSRHIIISISGDNIQPGAQLLMDGQVMEAQGSFHNGVYVFMLSLSGNQLPRNIGILNTDDTAAQTTTITMKSSNENSNSNSNSNGNGDSGNNGEHGKGNDGGKPGKAPTPDH
;
A
#
# COMPACT_ATOMS: atom_id res chain seq x y z
N MET A 1 9.48 -18.52 -34.46
CA MET A 1 8.59 -19.25 -33.52
C MET A 1 8.76 -18.60 -32.16
N LYS A 2 7.67 -18.20 -31.50
CA LYS A 2 7.76 -17.66 -30.14
C LYS A 2 8.27 -18.75 -29.17
N PRO A 3 9.12 -18.41 -28.18
CA PRO A 3 9.52 -19.34 -27.13
C PRO A 3 8.29 -19.85 -26.36
N LEU A 4 8.41 -21.05 -25.78
CA LEU A 4 7.30 -21.74 -25.10
C LEU A 4 6.68 -20.91 -23.96
N SER A 5 7.49 -20.16 -23.23
CA SER A 5 7.04 -19.23 -22.17
C SER A 5 6.14 -18.11 -22.70
N GLU A 6 6.51 -17.45 -23.80
CA GLU A 6 5.69 -16.41 -24.43
C GLU A 6 4.39 -16.98 -25.00
N ARG A 7 4.43 -18.18 -25.59
CA ARG A 7 3.22 -18.85 -26.09
C ARG A 7 2.25 -19.19 -24.95
N LEU A 8 2.78 -19.64 -23.81
CA LEU A 8 1.98 -19.91 -22.61
C LEU A 8 1.35 -18.63 -22.07
N ASN A 9 2.13 -17.54 -21.97
CA ASN A 9 1.65 -16.26 -21.45
C ASN A 9 0.57 -15.64 -22.35
N ASP A 10 0.81 -15.61 -23.68
CA ASP A 10 -0.17 -15.19 -24.68
C ASP A 10 -1.49 -15.97 -24.57
N ARG A 11 -1.42 -17.27 -24.24
CA ARG A 11 -2.59 -18.15 -24.16
C ARG A 11 -3.38 -17.94 -22.87
N LEU A 12 -2.71 -17.63 -21.77
CA LEU A 12 -3.34 -17.25 -20.50
C LEU A 12 -4.08 -15.91 -20.66
N GLU A 13 -3.43 -14.87 -21.20
CA GLU A 13 -4.04 -13.55 -21.40
C GLU A 13 -5.25 -13.58 -22.34
N ARG A 14 -5.18 -14.31 -23.47
CA ARG A 14 -6.29 -14.39 -24.42
C ARG A 14 -7.54 -15.04 -23.83
N ARG A 15 -7.39 -15.90 -22.83
CA ARG A 15 -8.51 -16.63 -22.22
C ARG A 15 -9.14 -15.82 -21.09
N ASP A 16 -8.34 -15.07 -20.34
CA ASP A 16 -8.87 -14.09 -19.38
C ASP A 16 -9.68 -13.02 -20.08
N ARG A 17 -9.21 -12.49 -21.22
CA ARG A 17 -10.00 -11.54 -22.02
C ARG A 17 -11.32 -12.12 -22.53
N ARG A 18 -11.33 -13.40 -22.93
CA ARG A 18 -12.54 -14.08 -23.42
C ARG A 18 -13.57 -14.41 -22.34
N SER A 19 -13.17 -14.48 -21.07
CA SER A 19 -14.12 -14.64 -19.95
C SER A 19 -15.09 -13.45 -19.82
N TRP A 20 -14.84 -12.34 -20.51
CA TRP A 20 -15.68 -11.14 -20.49
C TRP A 20 -16.50 -10.95 -21.76
N GLU A 21 -16.20 -11.69 -22.84
CA GLU A 21 -16.87 -11.61 -24.14
C GLU A 21 -17.57 -12.93 -24.47
N ASP A 22 -18.58 -13.29 -23.66
CA ASP A 22 -19.49 -14.40 -23.96
C ASP A 22 -20.40 -14.01 -25.13
N GLY A 23 -19.97 -14.27 -26.36
CA GLY A 23 -20.79 -13.98 -27.55
C GLY A 23 -20.42 -14.66 -28.87
N GLU A 24 -19.14 -14.97 -29.14
CA GLU A 24 -18.74 -15.48 -30.46
C GLU A 24 -18.03 -16.84 -30.38
N ALA A 25 -18.83 -17.90 -30.51
CA ALA A 25 -18.34 -19.27 -30.62
C ALA A 25 -18.66 -19.81 -32.02
N GLN A 26 -17.67 -19.87 -32.93
CA GLN A 26 -17.64 -20.91 -33.97
C GLN A 26 -16.36 -21.12 -34.80
N ASP A 27 -15.23 -20.44 -34.56
CA ASP A 27 -14.05 -20.56 -35.46
C ASP A 27 -12.88 -21.44 -34.94
N TRP A 28 -13.12 -22.36 -34.01
CA TRP A 28 -12.05 -23.10 -33.29
C TRP A 28 -11.61 -24.45 -33.91
N LEU A 29 -12.13 -24.86 -35.06
CA LEU A 29 -11.88 -26.22 -35.59
C LEU A 29 -10.55 -26.41 -36.34
N HIS A 30 -9.67 -25.40 -36.38
CA HIS A 30 -8.34 -25.50 -37.03
C HIS A 30 -7.14 -25.23 -36.11
N ALA A 31 -7.27 -25.47 -34.80
CA ALA A 31 -6.13 -25.45 -33.89
C ALA A 31 -5.16 -26.61 -34.24
N THR A 32 -4.03 -26.27 -34.85
CA THR A 32 -2.98 -27.22 -35.22
C THR A 32 -2.42 -27.94 -33.97
N ASP A 33 -2.09 -29.23 -34.12
CA ASP A 33 -1.52 -30.16 -33.12
C ASP A 33 -0.35 -29.59 -32.27
N ARG A 34 0.30 -28.50 -32.72
CA ARG A 34 1.38 -27.79 -32.02
C ARG A 34 0.98 -27.04 -30.74
N ASP A 35 -0.30 -26.84 -30.46
CA ASP A 35 -0.76 -26.13 -29.25
C ASP A 35 -1.18 -27.06 -28.10
N ARG A 36 -1.15 -28.38 -28.31
CA ARG A 36 -1.55 -29.37 -27.31
C ARG A 36 -0.71 -29.29 -26.02
N GLU A 37 0.61 -29.15 -26.14
CA GLU A 37 1.52 -29.01 -25.00
C GLU A 37 1.21 -27.73 -24.18
N VAL A 38 0.85 -26.63 -24.86
CA VAL A 38 0.51 -25.36 -24.21
C VAL A 38 -0.83 -25.49 -23.49
N ASP A 39 -1.82 -26.14 -24.10
CA ASP A 39 -3.13 -26.35 -23.47
C ASP A 39 -3.04 -27.30 -22.25
N GLU A 40 -2.16 -28.30 -22.28
CA GLU A 40 -1.85 -29.17 -21.14
C GLU A 40 -1.21 -28.36 -19.99
N LEU A 41 -0.25 -27.48 -20.28
CA LEU A 41 0.38 -26.60 -19.28
C LEU A 41 -0.60 -25.58 -18.69
N VAL A 42 -1.47 -24.99 -19.51
CA VAL A 42 -2.53 -24.08 -19.04
C VAL A 42 -3.51 -24.82 -18.11
N THR A 43 -3.84 -26.06 -18.43
CA THR A 43 -4.72 -26.90 -17.61
C THR A 43 -4.07 -27.24 -16.26
N LEU A 44 -2.77 -27.56 -16.27
CA LEU A 44 -1.98 -27.78 -15.06
C LEU A 44 -1.90 -26.52 -14.18
N ALA A 45 -1.60 -25.38 -14.78
CA ALA A 45 -1.49 -24.10 -14.08
C ALA A 45 -2.81 -23.73 -13.38
N ARG A 46 -3.96 -23.92 -14.07
CA ARG A 46 -5.27 -23.70 -13.45
C ARG A 46 -5.58 -24.68 -12.34
N ARG A 47 -5.18 -25.95 -12.47
CA ARG A 47 -5.35 -26.94 -11.40
C ARG A 47 -4.52 -26.57 -10.17
N LEU A 48 -3.32 -26.04 -10.36
CA LEU A 48 -2.49 -25.52 -9.26
C LEU A 48 -3.10 -24.27 -8.63
N GLN A 49 -3.68 -23.37 -9.42
CA GLN A 49 -4.31 -22.13 -8.93
C GLN A 49 -5.65 -22.38 -8.22
N SER A 50 -6.41 -23.39 -8.63
CA SER A 50 -7.68 -23.78 -7.98
C SER A 50 -7.48 -24.66 -6.75
N THR A 51 -6.28 -25.22 -6.57
CA THR A 51 -5.92 -25.91 -5.33
C THR A 51 -5.60 -24.84 -4.29
N SER A 52 -6.48 -24.70 -3.29
CA SER A 52 -6.41 -23.72 -2.20
C SER A 52 -4.97 -23.41 -1.79
N HIS A 53 -4.60 -22.12 -1.79
CA HIS A 53 -3.29 -21.58 -1.43
C HIS A 53 -2.45 -22.58 -0.63
N LEU A 54 -1.55 -23.29 -1.33
CA LEU A 54 -0.54 -24.13 -0.71
C LEU A 54 0.37 -23.22 0.11
N GLN A 55 -0.05 -22.88 1.32
CA GLN A 55 0.83 -22.35 2.34
C GLN A 55 1.84 -23.45 2.60
N ALA A 56 3.07 -23.25 2.13
CA ALA A 56 4.17 -24.09 2.52
C ALA A 56 4.18 -24.14 4.04
N ASN A 57 4.11 -25.35 4.60
CA ASN A 57 4.18 -25.54 6.04
C ASN A 57 5.39 -24.71 6.56
N PRO A 58 5.22 -23.83 7.56
CA PRO A 58 6.29 -22.95 8.04
C PRO A 58 7.57 -23.72 8.42
N ASP A 59 7.42 -24.97 8.88
CA ASP A 59 8.54 -25.85 9.17
C ASP A 59 9.29 -26.28 7.91
N PHE A 60 8.57 -26.53 6.82
CA PHE A 60 9.15 -26.85 5.51
C PHE A 60 9.89 -25.65 4.92
N ALA A 61 9.31 -24.45 5.00
CA ALA A 61 9.97 -23.22 4.57
C ALA A 61 11.29 -23.00 5.32
N SER A 62 11.26 -23.16 6.65
CA SER A 62 12.45 -23.06 7.51
C SER A 62 13.51 -24.13 7.18
N GLN A 63 13.08 -25.36 6.87
CA GLN A 63 13.99 -26.43 6.45
C GLN A 63 14.59 -26.20 5.07
N LEU A 64 13.81 -25.66 4.13
CA LEU A 64 14.26 -25.33 2.79
C LEU A 64 15.30 -24.21 2.83
N GLU A 65 15.05 -23.17 3.62
CA GLU A 65 16.00 -22.07 3.85
C GLU A 65 17.31 -22.60 4.45
N ARG A 66 17.22 -23.41 5.51
CA ARG A 66 18.40 -24.02 6.13
C ARG A 66 19.17 -24.91 5.15
N ARG A 67 18.48 -25.66 4.28
CA ARG A 67 19.12 -26.45 3.20
C ARG A 67 19.78 -25.56 2.14
N MET A 68 19.13 -24.48 1.73
CA MET A 68 19.72 -23.53 0.77
C MET A 68 20.99 -22.91 1.34
N LEU A 69 20.98 -22.45 2.59
CA LEU A 69 22.14 -21.85 3.24
C LEU A 69 23.31 -22.85 3.34
N ILE A 70 23.04 -24.10 3.73
CA ILE A 70 24.06 -25.16 3.77
C ILE A 70 24.62 -25.45 2.37
N HIS A 71 23.75 -25.52 1.35
CA HIS A 71 24.16 -25.77 -0.02
C HIS A 71 25.01 -24.61 -0.57
N HIS A 72 24.64 -23.37 -0.26
CA HIS A 72 25.42 -22.19 -0.62
C HIS A 72 26.78 -22.17 0.08
N ALA A 73 26.83 -22.45 1.39
CA ALA A 73 28.08 -22.56 2.13
C ALA A 73 28.98 -23.68 1.57
N ALA A 74 28.40 -24.80 1.13
CA ALA A 74 29.12 -25.90 0.50
C ALA A 74 29.66 -25.54 -0.88
N LEU A 75 28.91 -24.77 -1.69
CA LEU A 75 29.37 -24.25 -2.97
C LEU A 75 30.47 -23.19 -2.79
N SER A 76 30.33 -22.29 -1.81
CA SER A 76 31.37 -21.31 -1.47
C SER A 76 32.65 -21.97 -0.94
N ARG A 77 32.56 -23.10 -0.23
CA ARG A 77 33.74 -23.90 0.17
C ARG A 77 34.43 -24.63 -0.97
N LYS A 78 33.72 -24.88 -2.08
CA LYS A 78 34.28 -25.51 -3.29
C LYS A 78 34.91 -24.52 -4.26
N GLN A 79 34.82 -23.21 -4.01
CA GLN A 79 35.80 -22.31 -4.60
C GLN A 79 37.14 -22.64 -3.92
N PRO A 80 38.09 -23.29 -4.62
CA PRO A 80 39.41 -23.47 -4.03
C PRO A 80 39.86 -22.07 -3.64
N ALA A 81 40.26 -21.88 -2.38
CA ALA A 81 40.98 -20.70 -1.97
C ALA A 81 42.09 -20.53 -3.00
N HIS A 82 41.90 -19.61 -3.95
CA HIS A 82 42.87 -19.31 -4.97
C HIS A 82 43.94 -18.57 -4.20
N ARG A 83 44.80 -19.37 -3.57
CA ARG A 83 46.01 -18.98 -2.90
C ARG A 83 46.72 -18.18 -3.96
N TRP A 84 46.77 -16.88 -3.73
CA TRP A 84 47.37 -15.89 -4.60
C TRP A 84 48.87 -16.14 -4.55
N PHE A 85 49.29 -17.18 -5.27
CA PHE A 85 50.64 -17.39 -5.68
C PHE A 85 50.90 -16.38 -6.79
N PHE A 86 51.20 -15.15 -6.40
CA PHE A 86 52.22 -14.43 -7.15
C PHE A 86 53.55 -15.06 -6.78
N PRO A 87 54.11 -15.86 -7.68
CA PRO A 87 55.50 -15.63 -7.97
C PRO A 87 55.73 -15.54 -9.48
N ARG A 88 56.40 -14.46 -9.87
CA ARG A 88 57.56 -14.53 -10.77
C ARG A 88 57.32 -14.69 -12.29
N LEU A 89 56.12 -14.46 -12.82
CA LEU A 89 55.97 -14.23 -14.28
C LEU A 89 55.93 -12.76 -14.70
N TRP A 90 55.83 -11.81 -13.76
CA TRP A 90 55.90 -10.36 -14.03
C TRP A 90 57.34 -9.83 -14.16
N ARG A 91 58.21 -10.55 -14.86
CA ARG A 91 59.57 -10.05 -15.18
C ARG A 91 59.97 -10.12 -16.64
N MET A 92 59.09 -10.56 -17.53
CA MET A 92 59.39 -10.54 -18.96
C MET A 92 58.18 -9.98 -19.71
N ASN A 93 58.33 -8.73 -20.16
CA ASN A 93 57.46 -7.94 -21.05
C ASN A 93 56.49 -6.96 -20.37
N PRO A 94 56.76 -5.64 -20.38
CA PRO A 94 55.88 -4.60 -19.82
C PRO A 94 54.67 -4.27 -20.70
N ALA A 95 54.63 -4.74 -21.96
CA ALA A 95 53.58 -4.40 -22.92
C ALA A 95 52.15 -4.81 -22.53
N PRO A 96 51.86 -6.03 -22.02
CA PRO A 96 50.50 -6.40 -21.64
C PRO A 96 50.01 -5.70 -20.36
N ALA A 97 50.92 -5.29 -19.46
CA ALA A 97 50.55 -4.58 -18.24
C ALA A 97 50.04 -3.16 -18.52
N ILE A 98 50.63 -2.47 -19.51
CA ILE A 98 50.19 -1.15 -19.94
C ILE A 98 48.81 -1.22 -20.61
N ALA A 99 48.58 -2.22 -21.47
CA ALA A 99 47.29 -2.40 -22.14
C ALA A 99 46.15 -2.70 -21.13
N LEU A 100 46.43 -3.54 -20.13
CA LEU A 100 45.44 -3.89 -19.10
C LEU A 100 45.16 -2.71 -18.15
N GLY A 101 46.20 -1.94 -17.80
CA GLY A 101 46.05 -0.70 -17.05
C GLY A 101 45.23 0.35 -17.81
N PHE A 102 45.46 0.52 -19.12
CA PHE A 102 44.68 1.44 -19.95
C PHE A 102 43.22 0.98 -20.10
N CYS A 103 42.98 -0.34 -20.21
CA CYS A 103 41.64 -0.90 -20.28
C CYS A 103 40.86 -0.69 -18.97
N LEU A 104 41.51 -0.89 -17.81
CA LEU A 104 40.92 -0.58 -16.49
C LEU A 104 40.68 0.92 -16.30
N LEU A 105 41.59 1.77 -16.76
CA LEU A 105 41.44 3.23 -16.70
C LEU A 105 40.27 3.70 -17.58
N VAL A 106 40.11 3.14 -18.78
CA VAL A 106 38.96 3.42 -19.67
C VAL A 106 37.65 2.91 -19.06
N LEU A 107 37.64 1.76 -18.39
CA LEU A 107 36.47 1.27 -17.65
C LEU A 107 36.13 2.15 -16.43
N LEU A 108 37.13 2.67 -15.71
CA LEU A 108 36.92 3.60 -14.60
C LEU A 108 36.50 5.01 -15.06
N LEU A 109 37.00 5.48 -16.20
CA LEU A 109 36.62 6.77 -16.78
C LEU A 109 35.24 6.71 -17.45
N SER A 110 34.89 5.61 -18.10
CA SER A 110 33.55 5.43 -18.70
C SER A 110 32.45 5.28 -17.65
N THR A 111 32.74 4.68 -16.50
CA THR A 111 31.78 4.62 -15.39
C THR A 111 31.56 5.98 -14.72
N SER A 112 32.54 6.89 -14.74
CA SER A 112 32.44 8.20 -14.09
C SER A 112 31.47 9.18 -14.76
N MET A 113 31.25 9.08 -16.08
CA MET A 113 30.27 9.92 -16.80
C MET A 113 28.81 9.43 -16.66
N LEU A 114 28.59 8.15 -16.32
CA LEU A 114 27.26 7.57 -16.13
C LEU A 114 26.62 7.91 -14.77
N VAL A 115 27.44 8.18 -13.75
CA VAL A 115 26.97 8.47 -12.38
C VAL A 115 26.23 9.80 -12.29
N VAL A 116 26.57 10.78 -13.15
CA VAL A 116 25.90 12.10 -13.12
C VAL A 116 24.50 12.05 -13.73
N ALA A 117 24.28 11.23 -14.76
CA ALA A 117 22.93 11.01 -15.33
C ALA A 117 22.07 10.05 -14.47
N ALA A 118 22.68 9.18 -13.67
CA ALA A 118 21.98 8.28 -12.75
C ALA A 118 21.48 8.98 -11.47
N SER A 119 21.80 10.25 -11.25
CA SER A 119 21.24 11.03 -10.12
C SER A 119 19.75 11.39 -10.33
N ILE A 120 19.22 11.17 -11.53
CA ILE A 120 17.79 11.26 -11.86
C ILE A 120 17.25 9.83 -12.03
N THR A 121 17.40 8.99 -11.01
CA THR A 121 16.86 7.62 -11.04
C THR A 121 15.36 7.62 -10.86
N ASN A 122 14.66 7.64 -12.00
CA ASN A 122 13.27 7.23 -12.09
C ASN A 122 13.15 5.77 -11.54
N PRO A 123 12.20 5.48 -10.65
CA PRO A 123 11.98 4.12 -10.10
C PRO A 123 11.71 3.04 -11.16
N ALA A 124 11.38 3.42 -12.40
CA ALA A 124 11.25 2.51 -13.54
C ALA A 124 12.60 2.00 -14.12
N ASN A 125 13.75 2.52 -13.66
CA ASN A 125 15.05 2.13 -14.21
C ASN A 125 15.57 0.83 -13.56
N PRO A 126 16.00 -0.20 -14.32
CA PRO A 126 16.53 -1.46 -13.77
C PRO A 126 17.77 -1.27 -12.88
N LEU A 127 18.52 -0.16 -13.02
CA LEU A 127 19.64 0.17 -12.13
C LEU A 127 19.18 0.43 -10.68
N TYR A 128 17.91 0.80 -10.49
CA TYR A 128 17.32 0.98 -9.15
C TYR A 128 17.29 -0.34 -8.36
N VAL A 129 17.05 -1.46 -9.06
CA VAL A 129 17.06 -2.81 -8.45
C VAL A 129 18.47 -3.17 -8.00
N LEU A 130 19.50 -2.78 -8.77
CA LEU A 130 20.90 -3.05 -8.43
C LEU A 130 21.34 -2.24 -7.20
N LYS A 131 20.94 -0.97 -7.10
CA LYS A 131 21.20 -0.14 -5.90
C LYS A 131 20.54 -0.74 -4.66
N ARG A 132 19.29 -1.20 -4.76
CA ARG A 132 18.62 -1.89 -3.65
C ARG A 132 19.31 -3.19 -3.24
N TRP A 133 19.88 -3.93 -4.19
CA TRP A 133 20.61 -5.15 -3.88
C TRP A 133 21.92 -4.87 -3.13
N GLU A 134 22.71 -3.89 -3.57
CA GLU A 134 23.94 -3.48 -2.87
C GLU A 134 23.64 -3.06 -1.43
N GLN A 135 22.61 -2.22 -1.26
CA GLN A 135 22.11 -1.78 0.02
C GLN A 135 21.73 -2.95 0.95
N HIS A 136 21.09 -3.99 0.41
CA HIS A 136 20.68 -5.18 1.17
C HIS A 136 21.87 -6.09 1.56
N VAL A 137 22.91 -6.15 0.73
CA VAL A 137 24.14 -6.91 1.02
C VAL A 137 24.93 -6.25 2.16
N GLN A 138 25.00 -4.92 2.18
CA GLN A 138 25.72 -4.19 3.21
C GLN A 138 25.06 -4.36 4.59
N VAL A 139 23.72 -4.31 4.64
CA VAL A 139 22.87 -4.67 5.78
C VAL A 139 23.16 -6.07 6.31
N SER A 140 23.18 -7.05 5.41
CA SER A 140 23.31 -8.46 5.78
C SER A 140 24.68 -8.80 6.38
N LEU A 141 25.68 -7.94 6.18
CA LEU A 141 27.04 -8.11 6.70
C LEU A 141 27.24 -7.42 8.06
N SER A 142 26.44 -6.40 8.38
CA SER A 142 26.40 -5.82 9.73
C SER A 142 25.51 -6.68 10.63
N ASN A 143 26.08 -7.69 11.29
CA ASN A 143 25.39 -8.51 12.32
C ASN A 143 24.95 -7.73 13.58
N SER A 144 24.96 -6.40 13.53
CA SER A 144 24.49 -5.55 14.63
C SER A 144 23.12 -4.98 14.26
N PRO A 145 22.10 -5.10 15.14
CA PRO A 145 20.77 -4.58 14.87
C PRO A 145 20.70 -3.05 14.91
N THR A 146 21.69 -2.37 15.51
CA THR A 146 21.71 -0.90 15.61
C THR A 146 21.97 -0.22 14.26
N PRO A 147 23.04 -0.57 13.50
CA PRO A 147 23.21 -0.07 12.13
C PRO A 147 22.03 -0.38 11.21
N GLN A 148 21.35 -1.52 11.42
CA GLN A 148 20.18 -1.85 10.61
C GLN A 148 19.04 -0.85 10.83
N ALA A 149 18.71 -0.55 12.08
CA ALA A 149 17.68 0.44 12.41
C ALA A 149 18.02 1.85 11.89
N GLU A 150 19.30 2.25 11.98
CA GLU A 150 19.77 3.53 11.44
C GLU A 150 19.61 3.61 9.92
N LEU A 151 20.00 2.55 9.22
CA LEU A 151 19.89 2.48 7.78
C LEU A 151 18.43 2.45 7.32
N ASP A 152 17.57 1.74 8.05
CA ASP A 152 16.15 1.69 7.75
C ASP A 152 15.51 3.09 7.89
N LEU A 153 15.89 3.86 8.91
CA LEU A 153 15.48 5.27 9.05
C LEU A 153 16.05 6.15 7.93
N GLN A 154 17.29 5.92 7.51
CA GLN A 154 17.87 6.66 6.39
C GLN A 154 17.10 6.41 5.10
N TYR A 155 16.73 5.16 4.81
CA TYR A 155 15.90 4.85 3.64
C TYR A 155 14.53 5.48 3.71
N ALA A 156 13.90 5.50 4.88
CA ALA A 156 12.63 6.21 5.05
C ALA A 156 12.75 7.70 4.68
N ARG A 157 13.81 8.39 5.14
CA ARG A 157 14.10 9.78 4.76
C ARG A 157 14.31 9.96 3.25
N GLU A 158 15.08 9.08 2.63
CA GLU A 158 15.30 9.11 1.18
C GLU A 158 13.99 8.89 0.40
N ARG A 159 13.10 8.02 0.89
CA ARG A 159 11.78 7.80 0.29
C ARG A 159 10.85 9.01 0.45
N LEU A 160 10.82 9.62 1.63
CA LEU A 160 10.06 10.85 1.86
C LEU A 160 10.53 11.97 0.92
N HIS A 161 11.84 12.14 0.74
CA HIS A 161 12.38 13.11 -0.22
C HIS A 161 12.00 12.76 -1.68
N THR A 162 11.97 11.47 -2.02
CA THR A 162 11.57 11.02 -3.37
C THR A 162 10.10 11.36 -3.65
N LEU A 163 9.21 11.26 -2.67
CA LEU A 163 7.80 11.61 -2.82
C LEU A 163 7.59 13.04 -3.31
N ALA A 164 8.41 13.99 -2.85
CA ALA A 164 8.32 15.39 -3.30
C ALA A 164 8.48 15.55 -4.82
N SER A 165 9.24 14.67 -5.47
CA SER A 165 9.41 14.68 -6.93
C SER A 165 8.27 14.00 -7.70
N LEU A 166 7.39 13.28 -7.00
CA LEU A 166 6.32 12.47 -7.55
C LEU A 166 4.93 13.08 -7.33
N THR A 167 4.81 14.28 -6.73
CA THR A 167 3.52 14.96 -6.50
C THR A 167 2.82 15.46 -7.77
N ASN A 168 3.42 15.24 -8.94
CA ASN A 168 2.85 15.63 -10.22
C ASN A 168 1.83 14.57 -10.69
N PRO A 169 0.63 14.98 -11.17
CA PRO A 169 -0.40 14.08 -11.71
C PRO A 169 0.04 13.08 -12.79
N ALA A 170 1.20 13.30 -13.41
CA ALA A 170 1.77 12.34 -14.36
C ALA A 170 2.36 11.08 -13.70
N HIS A 171 2.44 11.04 -12.36
CA HIS A 171 3.17 10.02 -11.60
C HIS A 171 2.34 9.38 -10.47
N ASP A 172 1.00 9.43 -10.51
CA ASP A 172 0.11 8.98 -9.42
C ASP A 172 0.42 7.56 -8.94
N ASP A 173 0.56 6.60 -9.85
CA ASP A 173 0.90 5.21 -9.50
C ASP A 173 2.26 5.10 -8.80
N ALA A 174 3.25 5.90 -9.24
CA ALA A 174 4.58 5.93 -8.65
C ALA A 174 4.55 6.61 -7.27
N TYR A 175 3.74 7.66 -7.10
CA TYR A 175 3.53 8.32 -5.82
C TYR A 175 2.93 7.35 -4.80
N ARG A 176 1.84 6.66 -5.15
CA ARG A 176 1.20 5.66 -4.26
C ARG A 176 2.13 4.53 -3.88
N GLN A 177 2.89 4.00 -4.85
CA GLN A 177 3.87 2.95 -4.57
C GLN A 177 4.99 3.46 -3.65
N ALA A 178 5.47 4.69 -3.86
CA ALA A 178 6.51 5.28 -3.01
C ALA A 178 5.99 5.54 -1.59
N LEU A 179 4.73 5.94 -1.43
CA LEU A 179 4.09 6.15 -0.12
C LEU A 179 3.94 4.82 0.63
N ALA A 180 3.49 3.76 -0.06
CA ALA A 180 3.43 2.41 0.52
C ALA A 180 4.82 1.85 0.87
N ASP A 181 5.83 2.10 0.04
CA ASP A 181 7.22 1.75 0.33
C ASP A 181 7.74 2.48 1.58
N LEU A 182 7.40 3.76 1.75
CA LEU A 182 7.76 4.57 2.92
C LEU A 182 7.14 4.01 4.20
N ASP A 183 5.83 3.75 4.21
CA ASP A 183 5.14 3.15 5.36
C ASP A 183 5.76 1.79 5.73
N LYS A 184 6.03 0.93 4.74
CA LYS A 184 6.70 -0.34 5.00
C LYS A 184 8.06 -0.13 5.67
N GLN A 185 8.87 0.80 5.16
CA GLN A 185 10.20 1.10 5.69
C GLN A 185 10.13 1.64 7.12
N MET A 186 9.11 2.44 7.44
CA MET A 186 8.83 2.94 8.79
C MET A 186 8.45 1.84 9.78
N ASN A 187 7.61 0.89 9.34
CA ASN A 187 7.28 -0.28 10.13
C ASN A 187 8.50 -1.18 10.36
N ASP A 188 9.37 -1.33 9.36
CA ASP A 188 10.62 -2.08 9.46
C ASP A 188 11.58 -1.43 10.47
N ALA A 189 11.79 -0.12 10.37
CA ALA A 189 12.59 0.66 11.32
C ALA A 189 12.03 0.53 12.76
N THR A 190 10.71 0.67 12.94
CA THR A 190 10.04 0.56 14.25
C THR A 190 10.27 -0.82 14.88
N ARG A 191 10.17 -1.89 14.09
CA ARG A 191 10.44 -3.26 14.54
C ARG A 191 11.91 -3.46 14.89
N ALA A 192 12.83 -2.99 14.05
CA ALA A 192 14.27 -3.08 14.28
C ALA A 192 14.67 -2.35 15.58
N ILE A 193 14.19 -1.11 15.78
CA ILE A 193 14.42 -0.32 16.99
C ILE A 193 13.88 -1.03 18.23
N SER A 194 12.69 -1.61 18.14
CA SER A 194 12.06 -2.32 19.26
C SER A 194 12.79 -3.61 19.65
N ALA A 195 13.49 -4.25 18.70
CA ALA A 195 14.30 -5.44 18.94
C ALA A 195 15.66 -5.16 19.60
N LEU A 196 16.07 -3.88 19.72
CA LEU A 196 17.33 -3.51 20.36
C LEU A 196 17.32 -3.82 21.86
N SER A 197 18.35 -4.55 22.30
CA SER A 197 18.56 -4.89 23.72
C SER A 197 19.20 -3.74 24.50
N VAL A 198 20.00 -2.89 23.85
CA VAL A 198 20.73 -1.78 24.45
C VAL A 198 19.79 -0.58 24.64
N VAL A 199 19.38 -0.32 25.90
CA VAL A 199 18.37 0.71 26.24
C VAL A 199 18.75 2.12 25.78
N PRO A 200 20.00 2.62 25.97
CA PRO A 200 20.36 3.96 25.51
C PRO A 200 20.24 4.14 23.99
N GLU A 201 20.72 3.17 23.21
CA GLU A 201 20.65 3.19 21.74
C GLU A 201 19.20 3.14 21.25
N ARG A 202 18.40 2.26 21.85
CA ARG A 202 16.97 2.17 21.54
C ARG A 202 16.24 3.49 21.83
N ASN A 203 16.54 4.14 22.94
CA ASN A 203 15.91 5.43 23.28
C ASN A 203 16.34 6.53 22.30
N ARG A 204 17.63 6.57 21.92
CA ARG A 204 18.11 7.50 20.89
C ARG A 204 17.37 7.30 19.58
N LEU A 205 17.31 6.07 19.07
CA LEU A 205 16.66 5.78 17.78
C LEU A 205 15.14 5.97 17.83
N ARG A 206 14.49 5.75 18.98
CA ARG A 206 13.07 6.12 19.14
C ARG A 206 12.85 7.62 19.04
N ASN A 207 13.72 8.42 19.66
CA ASN A 207 13.62 9.87 19.55
C ASN A 207 13.87 10.34 18.11
N GLU A 208 14.80 9.71 17.39
CA GLU A 208 15.04 9.98 15.97
C GLU A 208 13.83 9.58 15.10
N LEU A 209 13.23 8.42 15.35
CA LEU A 209 12.00 7.97 14.68
C LEU A 209 10.85 8.96 14.92
N SER A 210 10.59 9.36 16.16
CA SER A 210 9.52 10.32 16.47
C SER A 210 9.78 11.70 15.85
N SER A 211 11.04 12.12 15.74
CA SER A 211 11.40 13.36 15.02
C SER A 211 11.11 13.23 13.52
N PHE A 212 11.41 12.06 12.94
CA PHE A 212 11.11 11.76 11.55
C PHE A 212 9.60 11.67 11.28
N GLU A 213 8.80 11.04 12.15
CA GLU A 213 7.33 11.01 12.01
C GLU A 213 6.71 12.42 12.02
N ALA A 214 7.30 13.35 12.79
CA ALA A 214 6.88 14.75 12.78
C ALA A 214 7.25 15.45 11.46
N GLU A 215 8.46 15.20 10.92
CA GLU A 215 8.91 15.69 9.61
C GLU A 215 8.05 15.12 8.47
N GLU A 216 7.73 13.83 8.51
CA GLU A 216 6.88 13.14 7.56
C GLU A 216 5.49 13.76 7.54
N ARG A 217 4.83 13.91 8.69
CA ARG A 217 3.52 14.58 8.76
C ARG A 217 3.55 15.98 8.17
N HIS A 218 4.54 16.78 8.54
CA HIS A 218 4.68 18.13 8.01
C HIS A 218 4.83 18.11 6.49
N THR A 219 5.70 17.25 5.98
CA THR A 219 6.01 17.12 4.55
C THR A 219 4.79 16.65 3.75
N LEU A 220 4.10 15.59 4.20
CA LEU A 220 2.89 15.08 3.57
C LEU A 220 1.78 16.14 3.53
N ARG A 221 1.61 16.96 4.59
CA ARG A 221 0.70 18.11 4.55
C ARG A 221 1.06 19.12 3.46
N THR A 222 2.35 19.37 3.22
CA THR A 222 2.75 20.29 2.14
C THR A 222 2.49 19.75 0.74
N PHE A 223 2.31 18.42 0.59
CA PHE A 223 2.01 17.79 -0.69
C PHE A 223 0.53 17.88 -1.05
N LEU A 224 -0.38 17.82 -0.06
CA LEU A 224 -1.83 17.77 -0.28
C LEU A 224 -2.36 18.78 -1.33
N PRO A 225 -1.98 20.07 -1.35
CA PRO A 225 -2.49 21.02 -2.33
C PRO A 225 -2.08 20.70 -3.78
N GLN A 226 -1.00 19.95 -3.96
CA GLN A 226 -0.42 19.61 -5.28
C GLN A 226 -0.96 18.29 -5.84
N LEU A 227 -1.49 17.43 -4.97
CA LEU A 227 -2.00 16.11 -5.32
C LEU A 227 -3.40 16.19 -5.92
N ASP A 228 -3.74 15.20 -6.74
CA ASP A 228 -5.11 14.98 -7.18
C ASP A 228 -5.98 14.41 -6.04
N VAL A 229 -7.30 14.35 -6.22
CA VAL A 229 -8.21 13.90 -5.14
C VAL A 229 -7.92 12.47 -4.68
N PRO A 230 -7.77 11.47 -5.58
CA PRO A 230 -7.34 10.13 -5.19
C PRO A 230 -6.06 10.09 -4.34
N ASP A 231 -5.03 10.84 -4.70
CA ASP A 231 -3.77 10.85 -3.97
C ASP A 231 -3.85 11.64 -2.65
N ARG A 232 -4.70 12.67 -2.58
CA ARG A 232 -5.05 13.34 -1.32
C ARG A 232 -5.73 12.39 -0.34
N LEU A 233 -6.61 11.50 -0.79
CA LEU A 233 -7.29 10.54 0.08
C LEU A 233 -6.28 9.59 0.74
N VAL A 234 -5.42 8.94 -0.04
CA VAL A 234 -4.41 8.01 0.51
C VAL A 234 -3.37 8.74 1.37
N THR A 235 -2.99 9.97 1.01
CA THR A 235 -2.07 10.78 1.82
C THR A 235 -2.71 11.22 3.13
N THR A 236 -4.02 11.54 3.12
CA THR A 236 -4.78 11.88 4.32
C THR A 236 -4.93 10.68 5.25
N ASP A 237 -5.15 9.48 4.71
CA ASP A 237 -5.17 8.26 5.51
C ASP A 237 -3.82 8.01 6.20
N GLU A 238 -2.71 8.20 5.49
CA GLU A 238 -1.36 8.05 6.07
C GLU A 238 -1.07 9.11 7.14
N LEU A 239 -1.45 10.37 6.92
CA LEU A 239 -1.42 11.41 7.95
C LEU A 239 -2.21 10.99 9.20
N GLY A 240 -3.40 10.41 9.01
CA GLY A 240 -4.21 9.88 10.11
C GLY A 240 -3.54 8.74 10.88
N ARG A 241 -2.77 7.88 10.21
CA ARG A 241 -1.97 6.80 10.85
C ARG A 241 -0.80 7.34 11.65
N LEU A 242 -0.16 8.40 11.17
CA LEU A 242 0.91 9.13 11.88
C LEU A 242 0.37 9.97 13.06
N GLY A 243 -0.94 9.88 13.36
CA GLY A 243 -1.57 10.58 14.47
C GLY A 243 -1.87 12.05 14.18
N ASP A 244 -1.98 12.43 12.91
CA ASP A 244 -2.47 13.75 12.53
C ASP A 244 -4.01 13.85 12.64
N ILE A 245 -4.51 15.08 12.79
CA ILE A 245 -5.94 15.40 12.85
C ILE A 245 -6.44 15.51 11.41
N VAL A 246 -7.12 14.46 10.96
CA VAL A 246 -7.68 14.33 9.60
C VAL A 246 -9.20 14.07 9.65
N PRO A 247 -9.96 14.43 8.60
CA PRO A 247 -11.39 14.19 8.54
C PRO A 247 -11.70 12.70 8.60
N ARG A 248 -12.76 12.33 9.34
CA ARG A 248 -13.27 10.95 9.38
C ARG A 248 -14.78 10.95 9.24
N LEU A 249 -15.29 10.21 8.26
CA LEU A 249 -16.72 10.11 8.00
C LEU A 249 -17.35 9.00 8.87
N LEU A 250 -18.33 9.37 9.69
CA LEU A 250 -19.07 8.43 10.53
C LEU A 250 -20.37 7.98 9.86
N SER A 251 -21.08 8.91 9.22
CA SER A 251 -22.29 8.57 8.46
C SER A 251 -22.49 9.53 7.29
N VAL A 252 -23.04 8.99 6.21
CA VAL A 252 -23.52 9.74 5.05
C VAL A 252 -24.95 9.33 4.77
N GLU A 253 -25.85 10.32 4.77
CA GLU A 253 -27.26 10.13 4.44
C GLU A 253 -27.62 10.95 3.20
N ILE A 254 -28.31 10.32 2.24
CA ILE A 254 -28.92 11.03 1.11
C ILE A 254 -30.43 11.00 1.27
N VAL A 255 -31.05 12.19 1.30
CA VAL A 255 -32.50 12.35 1.28
C VAL A 255 -32.94 12.79 -0.11
N LEU A 256 -33.76 11.95 -0.75
CA LEU A 256 -34.35 12.24 -2.07
C LEU A 256 -35.68 12.99 -1.88
N SER A 257 -35.77 14.20 -2.44
CA SER A 257 -37.00 15.01 -2.38
C SER A 257 -38.01 14.56 -3.43
N VAL A 258 -39.16 14.01 -3.01
CA VAL A 258 -40.17 13.47 -3.94
C VAL A 258 -40.82 14.55 -4.82
N ARG A 259 -40.92 15.78 -4.31
CA ARG A 259 -41.59 16.90 -5.00
C ARG A 259 -40.75 17.56 -6.08
N SER A 260 -39.43 17.41 -6.00
CA SER A 260 -38.48 17.95 -6.96
C SER A 260 -37.46 16.86 -7.21
N SER A 261 -37.74 15.99 -8.18
CA SER A 261 -36.90 14.82 -8.55
C SER A 261 -35.46 15.17 -8.96
N ARG A 262 -35.05 16.43 -8.83
CA ARG A 262 -33.74 16.94 -9.16
C ARG A 262 -32.92 17.37 -7.96
N HIS A 263 -33.50 17.57 -6.78
CA HIS A 263 -32.73 18.01 -5.61
C HIS A 263 -32.53 16.87 -4.62
N ILE A 264 -31.27 16.64 -4.27
CA ILE A 264 -30.88 15.72 -3.20
C ILE A 264 -30.23 16.51 -2.07
N ILE A 265 -30.55 16.11 -0.84
CA ILE A 265 -29.93 16.65 0.35
C ILE A 265 -28.95 15.57 0.85
N ILE A 266 -27.66 15.90 0.91
CA ILE A 266 -26.64 15.02 1.44
C ILE A 266 -26.26 15.53 2.82
N SER A 267 -26.44 14.70 3.85
CA SER A 267 -26.02 14.97 5.22
C SER A 267 -24.81 14.11 5.56
N ILE A 268 -23.71 14.72 5.98
CA ILE A 268 -22.47 14.06 6.33
C ILE A 268 -22.14 14.38 7.79
N SER A 269 -21.99 13.36 8.62
CA SER A 269 -21.51 13.51 10.00
C SER A 269 -20.15 12.87 10.16
N GLY A 270 -19.27 13.49 10.94
CA GLY A 270 -17.93 12.96 11.17
C GLY A 270 -17.10 13.79 12.13
N ASP A 271 -15.86 13.36 12.30
CA ASP A 271 -14.86 14.04 13.11
C ASP A 271 -13.96 14.90 12.23
N ASN A 272 -13.48 16.02 12.79
CA ASN A 272 -12.50 16.92 12.16
C ASN A 272 -12.91 17.45 10.77
N ILE A 273 -14.21 17.58 10.52
CA ILE A 273 -14.72 18.23 9.32
C ILE A 273 -14.66 19.74 9.53
N GLN A 274 -13.96 20.45 8.66
CA GLN A 274 -13.71 21.89 8.80
C GLN A 274 -14.86 22.71 8.19
N PRO A 275 -15.24 23.87 8.77
CA PRO A 275 -16.05 24.89 8.11
C PRO A 275 -15.50 25.26 6.72
N GLY A 276 -16.33 25.25 5.67
CA GLY A 276 -15.91 25.47 4.28
C GLY A 276 -15.49 24.20 3.51
N ALA A 277 -15.67 23.00 4.08
CA ALA A 277 -15.40 21.75 3.38
C ALA A 277 -16.25 21.61 2.11
N GLN A 278 -15.65 21.06 1.06
CA GLN A 278 -16.27 20.82 -0.23
C GLN A 278 -16.76 19.37 -0.33
N LEU A 279 -17.85 19.15 -1.05
CA LEU A 279 -18.41 17.82 -1.27
C LEU A 279 -17.58 17.08 -2.33
N LEU A 280 -17.17 15.86 -2.02
CA LEU A 280 -16.64 14.92 -3.01
C LEU A 280 -17.73 13.93 -3.42
N MET A 281 -17.92 13.74 -4.72
CA MET A 281 -18.84 12.74 -5.29
C MET A 281 -18.08 11.91 -6.33
N ASP A 282 -18.02 10.60 -6.13
CA ASP A 282 -17.30 9.67 -7.02
C ASP A 282 -15.85 10.10 -7.31
N GLY A 283 -15.19 10.71 -6.32
CA GLY A 283 -13.81 11.18 -6.41
C GLY A 283 -13.65 12.56 -7.07
N GLN A 284 -14.74 13.23 -7.43
CA GLN A 284 -14.73 14.57 -8.00
C GLN A 284 -15.24 15.62 -7.00
N VAL A 285 -14.64 16.80 -7.03
CA VAL A 285 -15.09 17.95 -6.26
C VAL A 285 -16.36 18.50 -6.89
N MET A 286 -17.41 18.62 -6.08
CA MET A 286 -18.70 19.14 -6.51
C MET A 286 -18.89 20.59 -6.07
N GLU A 287 -19.35 21.44 -6.99
CA GLU A 287 -19.85 22.77 -6.64
C GLU A 287 -21.22 22.65 -5.95
N ALA A 288 -21.20 22.42 -4.64
CA ALA A 288 -22.38 22.33 -3.81
C ALA A 288 -22.33 23.36 -2.69
N GLN A 289 -23.47 24.01 -2.42
CA GLN A 289 -23.61 24.86 -1.24
C GLN A 289 -23.82 23.97 -0.02
N GLY A 290 -22.86 24.02 0.90
CA GLY A 290 -22.88 23.30 2.17
C GLY A 290 -23.11 24.24 3.35
N SER A 291 -23.77 23.75 4.39
CA SER A 291 -23.81 24.40 5.70
C SER A 291 -23.42 23.42 6.79
N PHE A 292 -22.65 23.88 7.77
CA PHE A 292 -22.22 23.07 8.91
C PHE A 292 -23.03 23.44 10.16
N HIS A 293 -23.77 22.49 10.71
CA HIS A 293 -24.57 22.69 11.90
C HIS A 293 -24.50 21.47 12.82
N ASN A 294 -24.15 21.69 14.10
CA ASN A 294 -24.11 20.66 15.14
C ASN A 294 -23.30 19.40 14.75
N GLY A 295 -22.15 19.55 14.09
CA GLY A 295 -21.33 18.41 13.67
C GLY A 295 -21.82 17.69 12.42
N VAL A 296 -22.86 18.21 11.75
CA VAL A 296 -23.39 17.67 10.50
C VAL A 296 -23.22 18.70 9.38
N TYR A 297 -22.63 18.26 8.28
CA TYR A 297 -22.55 18.99 7.03
C TYR A 297 -23.74 18.64 6.15
N VAL A 298 -24.50 19.65 5.73
CA VAL A 298 -25.65 19.48 4.85
C VAL A 298 -25.37 20.17 3.53
N PHE A 299 -25.31 19.39 2.45
CA PHE A 299 -25.15 19.87 1.08
C PHE A 299 -26.45 19.72 0.31
N MET A 300 -26.77 20.73 -0.50
CA MET A 300 -27.87 20.68 -1.46
C MET A 300 -27.32 20.72 -2.87
N LEU A 301 -27.70 19.77 -3.71
CA LEU A 301 -27.27 19.73 -5.10
C LEU A 301 -28.39 19.26 -6.04
N SER A 302 -28.24 19.66 -7.31
CA SER A 302 -29.11 19.19 -8.38
C SER A 302 -28.48 17.97 -9.06
N LEU A 303 -29.05 16.78 -8.87
CA LEU A 303 -28.51 15.57 -9.49
C LEU A 303 -28.95 15.51 -10.96
N SER A 304 -27.97 15.49 -11.87
CA SER A 304 -28.20 15.32 -13.30
C SER A 304 -28.21 13.83 -13.64
N GLY A 305 -29.41 13.25 -13.72
CA GLY A 305 -29.62 11.84 -14.08
C GLY A 305 -30.07 10.96 -12.92
N ASN A 306 -30.27 9.67 -13.21
CA ASN A 306 -30.81 8.70 -12.25
C ASN A 306 -29.73 7.86 -11.54
N GLN A 307 -28.46 8.13 -11.80
CA GLN A 307 -27.37 7.36 -11.22
C GLN A 307 -27.04 7.92 -9.83
N LEU A 308 -27.20 7.08 -8.82
CA LEU A 308 -26.79 7.40 -7.46
C LEU A 308 -25.25 7.35 -7.38
N PRO A 309 -24.63 8.25 -6.59
CA PRO A 309 -23.20 8.22 -6.39
C PRO A 309 -22.78 6.93 -5.69
N ARG A 310 -21.65 6.37 -6.10
CA ARG A 310 -21.07 5.18 -5.46
C ARG A 310 -20.33 5.56 -4.19
N ASN A 311 -19.66 6.71 -4.22
CA ASN A 311 -18.82 7.17 -3.14
C ASN A 311 -19.13 8.64 -2.83
N ILE A 312 -19.23 8.98 -1.54
CA ILE A 312 -19.38 10.36 -1.07
C ILE A 312 -18.26 10.68 -0.11
N GLY A 313 -17.71 11.87 -0.23
CA GLY A 313 -16.63 12.33 0.62
C GLY A 313 -16.68 13.82 0.92
N ILE A 314 -15.66 14.27 1.62
CA ILE A 314 -15.41 15.68 1.95
C ILE A 314 -13.96 16.01 1.63
N LEU A 315 -13.72 17.24 1.20
CA LEU A 315 -12.41 17.86 1.08
C LEU A 315 -12.40 19.07 2.01
N ASN A 316 -11.60 19.01 3.08
CA ASN A 316 -11.44 20.11 4.02
C ASN A 316 -10.68 21.29 3.38
N THR A 317 -10.69 22.44 4.06
CA THR A 317 -9.97 23.65 3.60
C THR A 317 -8.45 23.54 3.69
N ASP A 318 -7.92 22.56 4.43
CA ASP A 318 -6.49 22.23 4.49
C ASP A 318 -6.09 21.10 3.53
N ASP A 319 -6.91 20.86 2.50
CA ASP A 319 -6.73 19.85 1.45
C ASP A 319 -6.75 18.38 1.93
N THR A 320 -7.00 18.13 3.22
CA THR A 320 -7.26 16.78 3.72
C THR A 320 -8.61 16.27 3.22
N ALA A 321 -8.70 14.99 2.87
CA ALA A 321 -9.88 14.40 2.27
C ALA A 321 -10.29 13.10 2.96
N ALA A 322 -11.59 12.84 3.00
CA ALA A 322 -12.13 11.55 3.44
C ALA A 322 -13.30 11.13 2.55
N GLN A 323 -13.46 9.83 2.33
CA GLN A 323 -14.53 9.29 1.49
C GLN A 323 -15.10 8.00 2.08
N THR A 324 -16.37 7.71 1.80
CA THR A 324 -17.02 6.45 2.18
C THR A 324 -17.92 5.94 1.05
N THR A 325 -18.08 4.62 1.02
CA THR A 325 -19.04 3.89 0.18
C THR A 325 -20.31 3.50 0.96
N THR A 326 -20.29 3.68 2.29
CA THR A 326 -21.43 3.37 3.15
C THR A 326 -22.39 4.55 3.16
N ILE A 327 -23.39 4.51 2.29
CA ILE A 327 -24.36 5.59 2.07
C ILE A 327 -25.76 5.10 2.47
N THR A 328 -26.39 5.80 3.41
CA THR A 328 -27.79 5.53 3.79
C THR A 328 -28.73 6.35 2.93
N MET A 329 -29.68 5.71 2.25
CA MET A 329 -30.66 6.38 1.41
C MET A 329 -31.99 6.51 2.16
N LYS A 330 -32.56 7.72 2.21
CA LYS A 330 -33.90 7.99 2.76
C LYS A 330 -34.79 8.62 1.70
N SER A 331 -35.98 8.05 1.53
CA SER A 331 -37.03 8.67 0.69
C SER A 331 -37.85 9.61 1.56
N SER A 332 -38.02 10.87 1.13
CA SER A 332 -38.79 11.88 1.89
C SER A 332 -40.30 11.59 2.01
N ASN A 333 -40.79 10.47 1.48
CA ASN A 333 -42.22 10.17 1.39
C ASN A 333 -42.80 9.34 2.54
N GLU A 334 -41.98 8.91 3.51
CA GLU A 334 -42.49 8.16 4.65
C GLU A 334 -42.92 9.08 5.78
N ASN A 335 -44.06 9.74 5.53
CA ASN A 335 -44.99 10.07 6.61
C ASN A 335 -45.69 8.77 7.04
N SER A 336 -44.89 7.79 7.48
CA SER A 336 -45.36 6.49 7.97
C SER A 336 -45.94 6.70 9.36
N ASN A 337 -47.10 7.33 9.40
CA ASN A 337 -48.08 7.18 10.46
C ASN A 337 -48.68 5.76 10.39
N SER A 338 -47.82 4.73 10.28
CA SER A 338 -48.22 3.35 10.53
C SER A 338 -48.30 3.20 12.04
N ASN A 339 -49.43 3.61 12.57
CA ASN A 339 -49.91 3.22 13.87
C ASN A 339 -50.17 1.69 13.80
N SER A 340 -49.11 0.88 13.86
CA SER A 340 -49.22 -0.57 13.97
C SER A 340 -49.62 -0.89 15.41
N ASN A 341 -50.91 -0.70 15.70
CA ASN A 341 -51.55 -1.28 16.86
C ASN A 341 -51.66 -2.81 16.63
N SER A 342 -50.52 -3.49 16.75
CA SER A 342 -50.42 -4.95 16.74
C SER A 342 -50.83 -5.49 18.10
N ASN A 343 -52.14 -5.50 18.36
CA ASN A 343 -52.73 -6.44 19.30
C ASN A 343 -52.70 -7.83 18.66
N GLY A 344 -51.56 -8.52 18.81
CA GLY A 344 -51.34 -9.90 18.40
C GLY A 344 -51.06 -10.76 19.63
N ASN A 345 -52.12 -11.41 20.10
CA ASN A 345 -52.17 -12.29 21.26
C ASN A 345 -51.72 -13.72 20.87
N GLY A 346 -50.95 -14.40 21.72
CA GLY A 346 -50.58 -15.83 21.63
C GLY A 346 -49.35 -16.11 20.76
N ASP A 347 -48.41 -16.98 21.10
CA ASP A 347 -48.54 -18.20 21.90
C ASP A 347 -47.19 -18.65 22.49
N SER A 348 -47.31 -19.53 23.46
CA SER A 348 -46.36 -20.08 24.41
C SER A 348 -45.31 -21.03 23.79
N GLY A 349 -44.13 -21.09 24.44
CA GLY A 349 -43.29 -22.29 24.51
C GLY A 349 -41.91 -22.14 23.86
N ASN A 350 -40.79 -22.63 24.39
CA ASN A 350 -40.52 -23.42 25.60
C ASN A 350 -38.98 -23.47 25.77
N ASN A 351 -38.52 -23.37 27.02
CA ASN A 351 -37.29 -23.87 27.66
C ASN A 351 -35.97 -24.10 26.88
N GLY A 352 -34.91 -23.51 27.43
CA GLY A 352 -33.52 -23.91 27.22
C GLY A 352 -32.56 -23.18 28.16
N GLU A 353 -32.43 -23.69 29.39
CA GLU A 353 -31.24 -23.65 30.28
C GLU A 353 -29.90 -23.68 29.50
N HIS A 354 -28.74 -23.15 29.90
CA HIS A 354 -28.10 -22.79 31.16
C HIS A 354 -26.96 -21.81 30.85
N GLY A 355 -26.58 -20.94 31.80
CA GLY A 355 -25.34 -20.16 31.68
C GLY A 355 -25.12 -19.20 32.84
N LYS A 356 -24.91 -19.74 34.05
CA LYS A 356 -24.44 -18.97 35.21
C LYS A 356 -23.02 -18.44 34.96
N GLY A 357 -22.84 -17.13 35.04
CA GLY A 357 -21.55 -16.46 35.14
C GLY A 357 -21.67 -15.28 36.09
N ASN A 358 -21.09 -15.43 37.26
CA ASN A 358 -21.21 -14.62 38.46
C ASN A 358 -20.20 -13.45 38.46
N ASP A 359 -20.57 -12.37 39.15
CA ASP A 359 -19.71 -11.34 39.79
C ASP A 359 -18.70 -10.56 38.92
N GLY A 360 -18.59 -9.24 38.99
CA GLY A 360 -18.77 -8.34 40.13
C GLY A 360 -17.50 -7.47 40.21
N GLY A 361 -17.60 -6.19 39.85
CA GLY A 361 -16.43 -5.31 39.83
C GLY A 361 -16.77 -3.84 39.59
N LYS A 362 -17.31 -3.17 40.60
CA LYS A 362 -17.35 -1.70 40.70
C LYS A 362 -15.92 -1.14 40.80
N PRO A 363 -15.53 -0.12 40.03
CA PRO A 363 -14.48 0.79 40.45
C PRO A 363 -15.06 1.96 41.26
N GLY A 364 -14.47 2.20 42.42
CA GLY A 364 -14.82 3.26 43.36
C GLY A 364 -14.49 4.66 42.84
N LYS A 365 -15.26 5.63 43.36
CA LYS A 365 -15.03 7.07 43.23
C LYS A 365 -13.63 7.45 43.73
N ALA A 366 -12.91 8.25 42.95
CA ALA A 366 -11.77 9.03 43.43
C ALA A 366 -12.26 10.38 44.00
N PRO A 367 -11.62 10.91 45.06
CA PRO A 367 -11.94 12.20 45.65
C PRO A 367 -11.30 13.36 44.87
N THR A 368 -12.04 14.46 44.78
CA THR A 368 -11.58 15.78 44.33
C THR A 368 -10.54 16.35 45.30
N PRO A 369 -9.44 16.97 44.82
CA PRO A 369 -8.64 17.87 45.63
C PRO A 369 -9.20 19.30 45.53
N ASP A 370 -9.41 19.92 46.70
CA ASP A 370 -9.54 21.36 46.84
C ASP A 370 -8.22 22.04 46.44
N HIS A 371 -8.30 23.05 45.55
CA HIS A 371 -7.48 24.27 45.59
C HIS A 371 -8.11 25.37 44.74
#